data_AF-A0A4Y6RIX9-F1
#
_entry.id   AF-A0A4Y6RIX9-F1
#
_cell.length_a   1.000
_cell.length_b   1.000
_cell.length_c   1.000
_cell.angle_alpha   90.00
_cell.angle_beta   90.00
_cell.angle_gamma   90.00
#
_symmetry.space_group_name_H-M   'P 1'
#
loop_
_entity.id
_entity.type
_entity.pdbx_description
1 polymer ?
#
loop_
_entity_poly.entity_id
_entity_poly.type
_entity_poly.pdbx_seq_one_letter_code
_entity_poly.pdbx_strand_id
1 'polypeptide(L)'
;MGKPEHGRYMTITMQGAYRTAAMSTLMLALPFIAGCGGGGGLFGPEERRVLYLSEVSSNCNMAPGEACTDVNVVVRSDLAERPLWSATDANGVTVFQLSDHQKLSDDSWRITFKPVPGLAPGTYTGRITLSPLNLFEFEYKNLPESIPYKVVVAPLNGNMPALAALPGAGDWEGTNGNAAHTGLVPVDVDAAKFSRRWTWEYAGGEKTYRMSPPVAANGLVYFSLEQSAADSQDAKKIIYTNTLMALSEHDGSVQWRTPQTLDGALSAPGVSGTRLAMAGLASVHTFDAVSGVKLANATQPQTNGILTASSPLTAPTLAGASVYVGGNNDVISADATTAGSLWSSSLGLSRLGNVDEWTPAVSASMVYSNTAGTLRAFNRADGAQQWSVAVPGQVVTGLSRSSLYQAPVLADAHSVLLLNQRLPAGFSVDNSLTLVDTDSRQVRWSVNGQFTTQPVVVQGVLYVGNHATASLEARSLATGAVLWSWPLSAVKEERFGGDLIATNKLLFVAGQKGTYALDLASQKAVWSFRIAGKLALSRNGVLYIRSVSDNGNAMSRVTAINLQ
;
A
#
# COMPACT_ATOMS: atom_id res chain seq x y z
N MET A 1 21.24 49.04 -29.30
CA MET A 1 20.10 48.59 -30.14
C MET A 1 19.66 47.22 -29.67
N GLY A 2 18.36 47.01 -29.42
CA GLY A 2 17.73 45.70 -29.21
C GLY A 2 17.50 45.27 -27.75
N LYS A 3 16.34 45.63 -27.18
CA LYS A 3 15.74 44.99 -25.98
C LYS A 3 15.01 43.69 -26.40
N PRO A 4 14.89 42.65 -25.56
CA PRO A 4 13.98 41.55 -25.81
C PRO A 4 12.58 41.82 -25.24
N GLU A 5 11.56 41.45 -26.02
CA GLU A 5 10.13 41.58 -25.72
C GLU A 5 9.64 40.49 -24.75
N HIS A 6 8.73 40.89 -23.85
CA HIS A 6 7.99 40.01 -22.96
C HIS A 6 6.75 39.42 -23.67
N GLY A 7 6.72 38.09 -23.81
CA GLY A 7 5.52 37.34 -24.21
C GLY A 7 4.52 37.23 -23.04
N ARG A 8 3.28 37.68 -23.28
CA ARG A 8 2.16 37.69 -22.33
C ARG A 8 1.54 36.30 -22.18
N TYR A 9 1.32 35.90 -20.92
CA TYR A 9 0.46 34.77 -20.54
C TYR A 9 -1.02 35.18 -20.62
N MET A 10 -1.85 34.33 -21.22
CA MET A 10 -3.29 34.51 -21.39
C MET A 10 -4.02 33.74 -20.27
N THR A 11 -4.60 34.48 -19.32
CA THR A 11 -5.44 33.96 -18.24
C THR A 11 -6.90 34.12 -18.66
N ILE A 12 -7.66 33.02 -18.76
CA ILE A 12 -9.11 33.05 -19.01
C ILE A 12 -9.82 33.03 -17.65
N THR A 13 -10.40 34.18 -17.28
CA THR A 13 -11.33 34.32 -16.15
C THR A 13 -12.72 34.55 -16.75
N MET A 14 -13.66 33.61 -16.57
CA MET A 14 -15.07 33.85 -16.90
C MET A 14 -15.81 34.38 -15.66
N GLN A 15 -16.08 35.68 -15.64
CA GLN A 15 -17.12 36.31 -14.83
C GLN A 15 -18.36 36.50 -15.69
N GLY A 16 -19.48 35.90 -15.29
CA GLY A 16 -20.81 36.09 -15.89
C GLY A 16 -21.75 36.79 -14.90
N ALA A 17 -22.43 37.81 -15.38
CA ALA A 17 -22.98 38.92 -14.61
C ALA A 17 -24.35 38.68 -13.96
N TYR A 18 -24.54 39.27 -12.78
CA TYR A 18 -25.84 39.57 -12.19
C TYR A 18 -26.58 40.61 -13.05
N ARG A 19 -27.86 40.35 -13.36
CA ARG A 19 -28.81 41.40 -13.78
C ARG A 19 -30.14 41.23 -13.05
N THR A 20 -30.41 42.19 -12.18
CA THR A 20 -31.73 42.57 -11.66
C THR A 20 -32.57 43.20 -12.77
N ALA A 21 -33.83 42.81 -12.90
CA ALA A 21 -34.84 43.56 -13.63
C ALA A 21 -36.13 43.64 -12.81
N ALA A 22 -36.61 44.86 -12.66
CA ALA A 22 -37.72 45.27 -11.80
C ALA A 22 -39.09 45.10 -12.47
N MET A 23 -40.10 45.17 -11.61
CA MET A 23 -41.54 45.10 -11.81
C MET A 23 -42.10 45.83 -13.05
N SER A 24 -43.21 45.27 -13.56
CA SER A 24 -44.28 46.07 -14.18
C SER A 24 -45.64 45.49 -13.78
N THR A 25 -46.40 46.33 -13.10
CA THR A 25 -47.81 46.24 -12.74
C THR A 25 -48.73 46.08 -13.95
N LEU A 26 -49.75 45.21 -13.88
CA LEU A 26 -51.00 45.42 -14.60
C LEU A 26 -52.20 44.97 -13.75
N MET A 27 -53.17 45.89 -13.63
CA MET A 27 -54.42 45.80 -12.87
C MET A 27 -55.51 45.03 -13.61
N LEU A 28 -56.39 44.39 -12.80
CA LEU A 28 -57.85 44.18 -12.93
C LEU A 28 -58.45 43.66 -14.24
N ALA A 29 -59.15 42.52 -14.14
CA ALA A 29 -60.60 42.47 -14.38
C ALA A 29 -61.19 41.13 -13.87
N LEU A 30 -62.08 41.20 -12.88
CA LEU A 30 -63.08 40.16 -12.61
C LEU A 30 -64.23 40.30 -13.61
N PRO A 31 -64.86 39.18 -13.99
CA PRO A 31 -66.30 39.14 -13.84
C PRO A 31 -66.79 37.86 -13.16
N PHE A 32 -67.78 38.04 -12.29
CA PHE A 32 -68.70 37.01 -11.83
C PHE A 32 -69.62 36.58 -12.97
N ILE A 33 -69.75 35.28 -13.21
CA ILE A 33 -70.99 34.68 -13.72
C ILE A 33 -71.30 33.47 -12.82
N ALA A 34 -72.49 33.50 -12.23
CA ALA A 34 -73.07 32.40 -11.48
C ALA A 34 -73.82 31.44 -12.41
N GLY A 35 -73.72 30.14 -12.13
CA GLY A 35 -74.79 29.18 -12.33
C GLY A 35 -74.70 28.24 -13.54
N CYS A 36 -74.19 27.03 -13.33
CA CYS A 36 -74.93 25.80 -13.69
C CYS A 36 -74.40 24.63 -12.85
N GLY A 37 -75.32 23.83 -12.31
CA GLY A 37 -75.03 22.70 -11.42
C GLY A 37 -74.59 21.43 -12.15
N GLY A 38 -74.06 20.51 -11.35
CA GLY A 38 -73.54 19.19 -11.72
C GLY A 38 -72.08 19.09 -11.24
N GLY A 39 -71.74 18.43 -10.14
CA GLY A 39 -72.14 17.11 -9.72
C GLY A 39 -70.91 16.20 -9.81
N GLY A 40 -70.43 15.69 -8.67
CA GLY A 40 -69.41 14.63 -8.61
C GLY A 40 -68.01 15.11 -8.23
N GLY A 41 -67.62 14.86 -6.98
CA GLY A 41 -66.36 15.31 -6.38
C GLY A 41 -65.11 14.67 -6.98
N LEU A 42 -64.00 15.42 -6.95
CA LEU A 42 -62.66 14.96 -7.31
C LEU A 42 -61.59 15.86 -6.66
N PHE A 43 -61.69 16.14 -5.37
CA PHE A 43 -60.57 16.67 -4.58
C PHE A 43 -60.67 16.12 -3.14
N GLY A 44 -60.57 14.79 -3.03
CA GLY A 44 -59.91 14.23 -1.85
C GLY A 44 -58.41 14.38 -2.04
N PRO A 45 -57.60 14.53 -0.98
CA PRO A 45 -56.15 14.43 -1.12
C PRO A 45 -55.84 13.09 -1.81
N GLU A 46 -55.31 13.13 -3.04
CA GLU A 46 -54.83 11.92 -3.70
C GLU A 46 -53.67 11.37 -2.87
N GLU A 47 -53.96 10.28 -2.15
CA GLU A 47 -52.98 9.53 -1.38
C GLU A 47 -51.94 8.91 -2.33
N ARG A 48 -50.77 9.54 -2.49
CA ARG A 48 -49.67 9.00 -3.30
C ARG A 48 -48.59 8.36 -2.43
N ARG A 49 -48.31 7.08 -2.67
CA ARG A 49 -47.11 6.40 -2.16
C ARG A 49 -45.94 6.72 -3.08
N VAL A 50 -44.91 7.39 -2.56
CA VAL A 50 -43.86 8.02 -3.38
C VAL A 50 -42.54 7.24 -3.38
N LEU A 51 -42.28 6.40 -2.38
CA LEU A 51 -41.06 5.59 -2.27
C LEU A 51 -41.44 4.11 -2.10
N TYR A 52 -40.71 3.23 -2.78
CA TYR A 52 -40.78 1.78 -2.58
C TYR A 52 -39.36 1.21 -2.42
N LEU A 53 -39.09 0.58 -1.28
CA LEU A 53 -37.86 -0.16 -1.02
C LEU A 53 -37.98 -1.63 -1.47
N SER A 54 -36.95 -2.12 -2.14
CA SER A 54 -36.67 -3.56 -2.15
C SER A 54 -35.92 -3.94 -0.86
N GLU A 55 -36.35 -4.98 -0.15
CA GLU A 55 -35.71 -5.41 1.10
C GLU A 55 -34.22 -5.71 0.89
N VAL A 56 -33.36 -4.96 1.58
CA VAL A 56 -31.92 -5.23 1.67
C VAL A 56 -31.50 -5.08 3.13
N SER A 57 -31.56 -6.15 3.91
CA SER A 57 -30.90 -6.16 5.22
C SER A 57 -29.39 -6.22 5.01
N SER A 58 -28.65 -5.20 5.46
CA SER A 58 -27.19 -5.25 5.51
C SER A 58 -26.73 -5.64 6.91
N ASN A 59 -26.38 -6.91 7.06
CA ASN A 59 -25.59 -7.39 8.19
C ASN A 59 -24.14 -7.44 7.73
N CYS A 60 -23.25 -6.71 8.39
CA CYS A 60 -21.83 -6.75 8.08
C CYS A 60 -20.97 -6.86 9.34
N ASN A 61 -20.04 -7.81 9.32
CA ASN A 61 -18.96 -7.92 10.29
C ASN A 61 -17.67 -7.46 9.61
N MET A 62 -17.04 -6.41 10.14
CA MET A 62 -15.81 -5.79 9.64
C MET A 62 -14.67 -6.09 10.62
N ALA A 63 -13.49 -6.49 10.13
CA ALA A 63 -12.29 -6.31 10.94
C ALA A 63 -11.94 -4.80 11.04
N PRO A 64 -11.17 -4.35 12.05
CA PRO A 64 -10.77 -2.96 12.12
C PRO A 64 -10.07 -2.52 10.84
N GLY A 65 -10.64 -1.53 10.18
CA GLY A 65 -10.09 -0.98 8.95
C GLY A 65 -10.45 -1.67 7.65
N GLU A 66 -11.19 -2.78 7.68
CA GLU A 66 -11.86 -3.29 6.49
C GLU A 66 -13.05 -2.39 6.13
N ALA A 67 -13.51 -2.46 4.87
CA ALA A 67 -14.78 -1.88 4.44
C ALA A 67 -15.77 -3.02 4.16
N CYS A 68 -17.04 -2.89 4.58
CA CYS A 68 -18.08 -3.79 4.10
C CYS A 68 -18.22 -3.70 2.59
N THR A 69 -18.79 -4.74 1.99
CA THR A 69 -19.40 -4.63 0.67
C THR A 69 -20.45 -3.52 0.69
N ASP A 70 -20.48 -2.73 -0.37
CA ASP A 70 -21.42 -1.64 -0.55
C ASP A 70 -22.87 -2.11 -0.35
N VAL A 71 -23.64 -1.33 0.40
CA VAL A 71 -25.07 -1.55 0.59
C VAL A 71 -25.79 -0.86 -0.56
N ASN A 72 -26.33 -1.66 -1.47
CA ASN A 72 -27.10 -1.15 -2.60
C ASN A 72 -28.58 -1.12 -2.23
N VAL A 73 -29.21 0.03 -2.33
CA VAL A 73 -30.64 0.22 -2.09
C VAL A 73 -31.27 0.68 -3.40
N VAL A 74 -32.27 -0.04 -3.87
CA VAL A 74 -33.09 0.41 -5.01
C VAL A 74 -34.39 0.95 -4.45
N VAL A 75 -34.65 2.23 -4.75
CA VAL A 75 -35.81 2.99 -4.32
C VAL A 75 -36.58 3.40 -5.55
N ARG A 76 -37.79 2.90 -5.74
CA ARG A 76 -38.67 3.44 -6.78
C ARG A 76 -39.18 4.79 -6.30
N SER A 77 -39.01 5.83 -7.11
CA SER A 77 -39.44 7.20 -6.79
C SER A 77 -40.23 7.76 -7.95
N ASP A 78 -41.48 8.16 -7.69
CA ASP A 78 -42.28 8.86 -8.71
C ASP A 78 -41.82 10.33 -8.91
N LEU A 79 -40.78 10.75 -8.18
CA LEU A 79 -40.16 12.08 -8.26
C LEU A 79 -38.97 12.07 -9.23
N ALA A 80 -38.82 13.17 -9.97
CA ALA A 80 -37.68 13.39 -10.87
C ALA A 80 -36.33 13.52 -10.10
N GLU A 81 -36.39 13.96 -8.85
CA GLU A 81 -35.22 14.23 -8.02
C GLU A 81 -34.83 13.05 -7.14
N ARG A 82 -33.56 13.03 -6.71
CA ARG A 82 -33.03 11.97 -5.86
C ARG A 82 -33.57 12.09 -4.42
N PRO A 83 -33.98 10.99 -3.78
CA PRO A 83 -34.32 10.98 -2.35
C PRO A 83 -33.18 11.49 -1.46
N LEU A 84 -33.52 12.26 -0.44
CA LEU A 84 -32.64 12.54 0.69
C LEU A 84 -32.50 11.29 1.55
N TRP A 85 -31.38 11.20 2.27
CA TRP A 85 -31.13 10.07 3.16
C TRP A 85 -30.42 10.50 4.45
N SER A 86 -30.62 9.71 5.51
CA SER A 86 -29.84 9.78 6.74
C SER A 86 -29.59 8.37 7.28
N ALA A 87 -28.43 8.14 7.88
CA ALA A 87 -28.09 6.86 8.51
C ALA A 87 -27.21 7.09 9.74
N THR A 88 -27.85 7.41 10.85
CA THR A 88 -27.23 7.51 12.18
C THR A 88 -27.58 6.29 13.02
N ASP A 89 -26.69 5.88 13.91
CA ASP A 89 -27.01 4.88 14.94
C ASP A 89 -27.83 5.51 16.07
N ALA A 90 -28.17 4.72 17.09
CA ALA A 90 -28.91 5.19 18.27
C ALA A 90 -28.18 6.28 19.08
N ASN A 91 -26.86 6.45 18.88
CA ASN A 91 -26.02 7.44 19.55
C ASN A 91 -25.69 8.65 18.65
N GLY A 92 -26.27 8.73 17.45
CA GLY A 92 -26.04 9.82 16.50
C GLY A 92 -24.76 9.67 15.64
N VAL A 93 -24.11 8.52 15.65
CA VAL A 93 -22.92 8.26 14.81
C VAL A 93 -23.34 8.00 13.38
N THR A 94 -22.79 8.74 12.42
CA THR A 94 -22.97 8.48 10.99
C THR A 94 -22.22 7.21 10.58
N VAL A 95 -22.94 6.17 10.20
CA VAL A 95 -22.37 4.83 9.91
C VAL A 95 -22.07 4.65 8.42
N PHE A 96 -22.85 5.30 7.56
CA PHE A 96 -22.70 5.20 6.11
C PHE A 96 -22.40 6.57 5.49
N GLN A 97 -21.74 6.54 4.35
CA GLN A 97 -21.58 7.64 3.41
C GLN A 97 -22.13 7.23 2.05
N LEU A 98 -22.60 8.20 1.28
CA LEU A 98 -23.05 7.97 -0.08
C LEU A 98 -21.84 7.67 -0.97
N SER A 99 -21.83 6.51 -1.63
CA SER A 99 -20.80 6.13 -2.58
C SER A 99 -21.17 6.48 -4.01
N ASP A 100 -22.38 6.13 -4.43
CA ASP A 100 -22.85 6.31 -5.81
C ASP A 100 -24.38 6.40 -5.86
N HIS A 101 -24.91 6.94 -6.96
CA HIS A 101 -26.34 6.95 -7.24
C HIS A 101 -26.61 6.99 -8.74
N GLN A 102 -27.57 6.19 -9.20
CA GLN A 102 -27.94 6.09 -10.60
C GLN A 102 -29.47 6.10 -10.75
N LYS A 103 -29.99 6.95 -11.65
CA LYS A 103 -31.39 6.88 -12.08
C LYS A 103 -31.55 5.76 -13.10
N LEU A 104 -32.50 4.86 -12.87
CA LEU A 104 -32.84 3.72 -13.72
C LEU A 104 -33.94 4.09 -14.72
N SER A 105 -34.10 3.27 -15.75
CA SER A 105 -35.05 3.51 -16.86
C SER A 105 -36.52 3.35 -16.46
N ASP A 106 -36.80 2.78 -15.30
CA ASP A 106 -38.13 2.56 -14.72
C ASP A 106 -38.52 3.65 -13.68
N ASP A 107 -37.83 4.79 -13.72
CA ASP A 107 -37.91 5.90 -12.74
C ASP A 107 -37.49 5.53 -11.31
N SER A 108 -36.86 4.36 -11.10
CA SER A 108 -36.23 4.03 -9.83
C SER A 108 -34.84 4.66 -9.67
N TRP A 109 -34.41 4.88 -8.43
CA TRP A 109 -33.05 5.25 -8.08
C TRP A 109 -32.33 4.07 -7.43
N ARG A 110 -31.15 3.71 -7.96
CA ARG A 110 -30.18 2.86 -7.26
C ARG A 110 -29.25 3.76 -6.46
N ILE A 111 -29.21 3.61 -5.15
CA ILE A 111 -28.35 4.36 -4.23
C ILE A 111 -27.40 3.38 -3.56
N THR A 112 -26.10 3.67 -3.64
CA THR A 112 -25.05 2.81 -3.10
C THR A 112 -24.44 3.49 -1.88
N PHE A 113 -24.57 2.87 -0.71
CA PHE A 113 -23.98 3.31 0.54
C PHE A 113 -22.73 2.51 0.88
N LYS A 114 -21.71 3.19 1.40
CA LYS A 114 -20.49 2.58 1.95
C LYS A 114 -20.38 2.88 3.43
N PRO A 115 -19.96 1.95 4.29
CA PRO A 115 -19.63 2.29 5.67
C PRO A 115 -18.58 3.40 5.69
N VAL A 116 -18.69 4.29 6.67
CA VAL A 116 -17.68 5.32 6.91
C VAL A 116 -16.36 4.64 7.28
N PRO A 117 -15.24 4.95 6.60
CA PRO A 117 -13.94 4.42 7.00
C PRO A 117 -13.57 4.90 8.41
N GLY A 118 -13.00 4.00 9.22
CA GLY A 118 -12.47 4.37 10.53
C GLY A 118 -13.48 4.47 11.67
N LEU A 119 -14.63 3.81 11.54
CA LEU A 119 -15.53 3.58 12.68
C LEU A 119 -14.77 2.87 13.81
N ALA A 120 -15.02 3.31 15.05
CA ALA A 120 -14.45 2.67 16.22
C ALA A 120 -14.98 1.23 16.37
N PRO A 121 -14.25 0.33 17.04
CA PRO A 121 -14.78 -0.98 17.37
C PRO A 121 -16.09 -0.91 18.14
N GLY A 122 -17.08 -1.69 17.72
CA GLY A 122 -18.42 -1.62 18.29
C GLY A 122 -19.49 -2.23 17.40
N THR A 123 -20.70 -2.27 17.91
CA THR A 123 -21.89 -2.67 17.14
C THR A 123 -22.75 -1.43 16.91
N TYR A 124 -22.90 -1.06 15.65
CA TYR A 124 -23.74 0.04 15.20
C TYR A 124 -25.03 -0.52 14.63
N THR A 125 -26.14 -0.15 15.24
CA THR A 125 -27.48 -0.49 14.77
C THR A 125 -28.30 0.76 14.59
N GLY A 126 -29.01 0.84 13.47
CA GLY A 126 -29.86 1.98 13.17
C GLY A 126 -30.71 1.70 11.94
N ARG A 127 -31.21 2.77 11.32
CA ARG A 127 -31.97 2.68 10.07
C ARG A 127 -31.44 3.66 9.04
N ILE A 128 -31.27 3.21 7.81
CA ILE A 128 -31.09 4.10 6.66
C ILE A 128 -32.48 4.62 6.32
N THR A 129 -32.69 5.91 6.48
CA THR A 129 -33.98 6.58 6.34
C THR A 129 -33.97 7.35 5.03
N LEU A 130 -34.96 7.13 4.17
CA LEU A 130 -35.10 7.81 2.88
C LEU A 130 -36.32 8.73 2.91
N SER A 131 -36.12 9.96 2.44
CA SER A 131 -37.13 11.01 2.42
C SER A 131 -37.17 11.69 1.06
N PRO A 132 -38.35 12.08 0.54
CA PRO A 132 -38.45 12.90 -0.66
C PRO A 132 -37.85 14.30 -0.41
N LEU A 133 -37.39 14.95 -1.48
CA LEU A 133 -37.01 16.37 -1.42
C LEU A 133 -38.30 17.19 -1.25
N ASN A 134 -38.50 17.81 -0.09
CA ASN A 134 -39.74 18.53 0.19
C ASN A 134 -39.61 20.00 -0.23
N LEU A 135 -40.03 20.33 -1.45
CA LEU A 135 -40.10 21.72 -1.94
C LEU A 135 -41.50 22.36 -1.76
N PHE A 136 -42.53 21.58 -1.45
CA PHE A 136 -43.91 22.05 -1.23
C PHE A 136 -44.65 21.20 -0.17
N GLU A 137 -45.59 21.80 0.56
CA GLU A 137 -46.37 21.23 1.69
C GLU A 137 -47.33 20.08 1.27
N PHE A 138 -46.81 18.96 0.78
CA PHE A 138 -47.61 17.74 0.61
C PHE A 138 -47.47 16.84 1.84
N GLU A 139 -48.60 16.43 2.42
CA GLU A 139 -48.64 15.35 3.43
C GLU A 139 -48.49 13.99 2.75
N TYR A 140 -47.28 13.45 2.74
CA TYR A 140 -47.02 12.10 2.26
C TYR A 140 -47.24 11.08 3.40
N LYS A 141 -48.13 10.09 3.22
CA LYS A 141 -48.26 8.94 4.14
C LYS A 141 -47.18 7.89 3.87
N ASN A 142 -46.74 7.20 4.94
CA ASN A 142 -45.71 6.14 4.96
C ASN A 142 -44.27 6.60 4.72
N LEU A 143 -43.97 7.84 5.13
CA LEU A 143 -42.60 8.33 5.24
C LEU A 143 -42.15 8.39 6.70
N PRO A 144 -40.87 8.13 6.98
CA PRO A 144 -39.85 7.69 6.03
C PRO A 144 -39.84 6.17 5.82
N GLU A 145 -39.62 5.76 4.57
CA GLU A 145 -39.24 4.38 4.29
C GLU A 145 -37.81 4.15 4.80
N SER A 146 -37.64 3.13 5.62
CA SER A 146 -36.40 2.94 6.36
C SER A 146 -35.95 1.49 6.36
N ILE A 147 -34.64 1.27 6.25
CA ILE A 147 -34.02 -0.04 6.19
C ILE A 147 -33.20 -0.24 7.46
N PRO A 148 -33.46 -1.28 8.27
CA PRO A 148 -32.60 -1.59 9.41
C PRO A 148 -31.21 -2.04 8.94
N TYR A 149 -30.18 -1.61 9.66
CA TYR A 149 -28.82 -2.08 9.45
C TYR A 149 -28.18 -2.54 10.76
N LYS A 150 -27.22 -3.45 10.64
CA LYS A 150 -26.30 -3.82 11.72
C LYS A 150 -24.88 -3.91 11.17
N VAL A 151 -24.01 -3.03 11.65
CA VAL A 151 -22.58 -3.01 11.32
C VAL A 151 -21.81 -3.32 12.59
N VAL A 152 -21.04 -4.41 12.57
CA VAL A 152 -20.15 -4.80 13.68
C VAL A 152 -18.72 -4.53 13.24
N VAL A 153 -18.03 -3.62 13.93
CA VAL A 153 -16.59 -3.40 13.78
C VAL A 153 -15.90 -4.18 14.89
N ALA A 154 -15.13 -5.20 14.51
CA ALA A 154 -14.41 -6.04 15.45
C ALA A 154 -13.37 -5.23 16.26
N PRO A 155 -13.03 -5.67 17.49
CA PRO A 155 -11.99 -5.04 18.31
C PRO A 155 -10.62 -5.06 17.63
N LEU A 156 -9.75 -4.10 17.97
CA LEU A 156 -8.37 -4.07 17.51
C LEU A 156 -7.60 -5.34 17.91
N ASN A 157 -7.89 -5.89 19.08
CA ASN A 157 -7.35 -7.18 19.50
C ASN A 157 -8.15 -8.34 18.88
N GLY A 158 -7.45 -9.38 18.47
CA GLY A 158 -8.02 -10.62 17.96
C GLY A 158 -7.62 -11.82 18.83
N ASN A 159 -7.32 -12.94 18.19
CA ASN A 159 -6.87 -14.16 18.88
C ASN A 159 -5.37 -14.05 19.19
N MET A 160 -4.96 -14.10 20.46
CA MET A 160 -3.56 -13.96 20.86
C MET A 160 -3.05 -15.22 21.58
N PRO A 161 -2.91 -16.36 20.88
CA PRO A 161 -2.27 -17.53 21.46
C PRO A 161 -0.80 -17.22 21.78
N ALA A 162 -0.19 -18.04 22.65
CA ALA A 162 1.24 -17.95 22.90
C ALA A 162 2.01 -18.15 21.59
N LEU A 163 2.99 -17.28 21.34
CA LEU A 163 3.85 -17.37 20.17
C LEU A 163 5.00 -18.35 20.42
N ALA A 164 5.35 -19.10 19.38
CA ALA A 164 6.51 -19.98 19.39
C ALA A 164 7.29 -19.82 18.09
N ALA A 165 8.62 -19.91 18.14
CA ALA A 165 9.43 -19.88 16.93
C ALA A 165 9.10 -21.08 16.03
N LEU A 166 8.83 -20.82 14.75
CA LEU A 166 8.66 -21.85 13.74
C LEU A 166 10.04 -22.43 13.38
N PRO A 167 10.23 -23.77 13.47
CA PRO A 167 11.49 -24.39 13.07
C PRO A 167 11.86 -24.05 11.62
N GLY A 168 13.06 -23.52 11.41
CA GLY A 168 13.54 -23.10 10.08
C GLY A 168 13.22 -21.64 9.72
N ALA A 169 12.41 -20.92 10.50
CA ALA A 169 12.13 -19.51 10.24
C ALA A 169 13.23 -18.58 10.77
N GLY A 170 13.79 -17.78 9.85
CA GLY A 170 14.62 -16.63 10.16
C GLY A 170 13.79 -15.43 10.61
N ASP A 171 14.46 -14.41 11.16
CA ASP A 171 13.83 -13.09 11.31
C ASP A 171 13.52 -12.51 9.92
N TRP A 172 12.56 -11.57 9.86
CA TRP A 172 12.29 -10.80 8.65
C TRP A 172 13.15 -9.55 8.69
N GLU A 173 14.37 -9.65 8.17
CA GLU A 173 15.49 -8.74 8.44
C GLU A 173 15.47 -7.45 7.61
N GLY A 174 14.70 -7.38 6.52
CA GLY A 174 14.75 -6.26 5.60
C GLY A 174 13.95 -6.47 4.32
N THR A 175 14.39 -5.82 3.25
CA THR A 175 13.81 -5.97 1.91
C THR A 175 13.75 -7.45 1.54
N ASN A 176 12.56 -7.96 1.22
CA ASN A 176 12.32 -9.36 0.87
C ASN A 176 12.85 -10.39 1.91
N GLY A 177 12.85 -10.03 3.19
CA GLY A 177 12.95 -10.92 4.33
C GLY A 177 14.35 -11.28 4.83
N ASN A 178 15.37 -11.28 3.98
CA ASN A 178 16.74 -11.63 4.38
C ASN A 178 17.79 -11.00 3.47
N ALA A 179 19.06 -11.15 3.81
CA ALA A 179 20.18 -10.59 3.06
C ALA A 179 20.32 -11.10 1.62
N ALA A 180 19.78 -12.29 1.32
CA ALA A 180 19.74 -12.86 -0.03
C ALA A 180 18.50 -12.41 -0.84
N HIS A 181 17.59 -11.67 -0.20
CA HIS A 181 16.33 -11.19 -0.76
C HIS A 181 15.47 -12.29 -1.39
N THR A 182 15.41 -13.48 -0.78
CA THR A 182 14.68 -14.62 -1.38
C THR A 182 13.16 -14.55 -1.19
N GLY A 183 12.68 -13.77 -0.21
CA GLY A 183 11.28 -13.76 0.21
C GLY A 183 10.77 -15.12 0.69
N LEU A 184 11.69 -16.04 1.02
CA LEU A 184 11.40 -17.40 1.48
C LEU A 184 11.50 -17.48 3.01
N VAL A 185 10.47 -18.02 3.64
CA VAL A 185 10.52 -18.53 5.01
C VAL A 185 10.24 -20.03 4.96
N PRO A 186 11.24 -20.91 5.13
CA PRO A 186 11.13 -22.34 4.79
C PRO A 186 10.39 -23.14 5.88
N VAL A 187 9.12 -22.80 6.10
CA VAL A 187 8.22 -23.39 7.09
C VAL A 187 7.02 -24.06 6.44
N ASP A 188 6.41 -24.97 7.18
CA ASP A 188 5.10 -25.53 6.86
C ASP A 188 4.04 -24.84 7.72
N VAL A 189 3.15 -24.10 7.09
CA VAL A 189 2.02 -23.42 7.75
C VAL A 189 0.70 -23.91 7.17
N ASP A 190 -0.34 -23.94 8.01
CA ASP A 190 -1.68 -24.40 7.64
C ASP A 190 -2.66 -23.22 7.63
N ALA A 191 -3.17 -22.92 6.45
CA ALA A 191 -4.12 -21.83 6.23
C ALA A 191 -5.38 -21.93 7.09
N ALA A 192 -5.78 -23.14 7.52
CA ALA A 192 -6.94 -23.34 8.39
C ALA A 192 -6.73 -22.78 9.81
N LYS A 193 -5.49 -22.57 10.23
CA LYS A 193 -5.14 -21.99 11.55
C LYS A 193 -5.07 -20.46 11.54
N PHE A 194 -5.16 -19.86 10.36
CA PHE A 194 -4.90 -18.43 10.22
C PHE A 194 -6.00 -17.62 10.91
N SER A 195 -5.58 -16.75 11.83
CA SER A 195 -6.50 -15.90 12.58
C SER A 195 -5.89 -14.52 12.81
N ARG A 196 -6.72 -13.48 12.77
CA ARG A 196 -6.24 -12.13 13.10
C ARG A 196 -5.81 -12.09 14.56
N ARG A 197 -4.58 -11.62 14.79
CA ARG A 197 -3.97 -11.52 16.11
C ARG A 197 -4.28 -10.18 16.77
N TRP A 198 -3.91 -9.11 16.09
CA TRP A 198 -4.18 -7.74 16.50
C TRP A 198 -4.06 -6.82 15.29
N THR A 199 -4.65 -5.63 15.40
CA THR A 199 -4.49 -4.54 14.45
C THR A 199 -4.06 -3.32 15.23
N TRP A 200 -2.90 -2.77 14.89
CA TRP A 200 -2.43 -1.49 15.40
C TRP A 200 -2.82 -0.39 14.41
N GLU A 201 -3.38 0.69 14.91
CA GLU A 201 -3.73 1.88 14.16
C GLU A 201 -2.96 3.09 14.71
N TYR A 202 -2.42 3.91 13.82
CA TYR A 202 -1.77 5.15 14.22
C TYR A 202 -2.82 6.18 14.70
N ALA A 203 -2.74 6.55 15.98
CA ALA A 203 -3.66 7.49 16.63
C ALA A 203 -3.10 8.92 16.81
N GLY A 204 -2.02 9.29 16.12
CA GLY A 204 -1.27 10.51 16.42
C GLY A 204 -1.86 11.83 15.91
N GLY A 205 -3.03 11.83 15.27
CA GLY A 205 -3.77 13.04 14.86
C GLY A 205 -3.14 13.88 13.73
N GLU A 206 -1.82 13.86 13.59
CA GLU A 206 -1.07 14.45 12.48
C GLU A 206 -1.10 13.55 11.24
N LYS A 207 -1.05 14.16 10.05
CA LYS A 207 -1.01 13.42 8.79
C LYS A 207 0.29 12.62 8.69
N THR A 208 0.20 11.30 8.83
CA THR A 208 1.29 10.41 8.43
C THR A 208 1.42 10.47 6.92
N TYR A 209 2.56 10.93 6.44
CA TYR A 209 2.83 11.02 5.00
C TYR A 209 3.24 9.65 4.45
N ARG A 210 4.07 8.90 5.20
CA ARG A 210 4.53 7.56 4.81
C ARG A 210 4.73 6.66 6.03
N MET A 211 4.62 5.36 5.80
CA MET A 211 5.09 4.32 6.73
C MET A 211 6.03 3.39 5.98
N SER A 212 7.16 2.96 6.52
CA SER A 212 8.00 1.99 5.80
C SER A 212 7.33 0.61 5.72
N PRO A 213 7.81 -0.30 4.85
CA PRO A 213 7.61 -1.73 5.04
C PRO A 213 8.04 -2.16 6.45
N PRO A 214 7.32 -3.11 7.07
CA PRO A 214 7.69 -3.63 8.37
C PRO A 214 8.83 -4.66 8.26
N VAL A 215 9.63 -4.75 9.31
CA VAL A 215 10.59 -5.84 9.57
C VAL A 215 10.31 -6.44 10.94
N ALA A 216 10.65 -7.72 11.16
CA ALA A 216 10.28 -8.42 12.39
C ALA A 216 11.44 -9.26 12.92
N ALA A 217 11.87 -8.97 14.15
CA ALA A 217 12.91 -9.68 14.87
C ALA A 217 12.76 -9.45 16.38
N ASN A 218 13.40 -10.28 17.21
CA ASN A 218 13.43 -10.10 18.67
C ASN A 218 12.05 -10.07 19.36
N GLY A 219 11.01 -10.65 18.74
CA GLY A 219 9.64 -10.54 19.26
C GLY A 219 9.04 -9.14 19.10
N LEU A 220 9.61 -8.34 18.20
CA LEU A 220 9.17 -6.99 17.85
C LEU A 220 8.95 -6.85 16.34
N VAL A 221 8.03 -5.97 15.96
CA VAL A 221 7.87 -5.48 14.59
C VAL A 221 8.26 -4.01 14.50
N TYR A 222 9.13 -3.68 13.55
CA TYR A 222 9.72 -2.37 13.38
C TYR A 222 9.29 -1.73 12.07
N PHE A 223 9.04 -0.43 12.11
CA PHE A 223 8.77 0.40 10.91
C PHE A 223 9.07 1.86 11.24
N SER A 224 9.32 2.67 10.21
CA SER A 224 9.41 4.12 10.36
C SER A 224 8.10 4.80 9.93
N LEU A 225 7.70 5.82 10.67
CA LEU A 225 6.63 6.74 10.33
C LEU A 225 7.25 8.06 9.91
N GLU A 226 6.91 8.54 8.73
CA GLU A 226 7.29 9.87 8.27
C GLU A 226 6.09 10.81 8.43
N GLN A 227 6.29 11.84 9.25
CA GLN A 227 5.34 12.92 9.46
C GLN A 227 5.94 14.19 8.89
N SER A 228 5.18 14.88 8.03
CA SER A 228 5.60 16.17 7.47
C SER A 228 4.82 17.29 8.15
N ALA A 229 5.54 18.28 8.68
CA ALA A 229 4.94 19.52 9.18
C ALA A 229 5.50 20.71 8.40
N ALA A 230 4.64 21.69 8.08
CA ALA A 230 5.12 22.97 7.57
C ALA A 230 5.93 23.66 8.67
N ASP A 231 7.09 24.21 8.31
CA ASP A 231 7.91 24.98 9.26
C ASP A 231 7.11 26.20 9.71
N SER A 232 7.07 26.42 11.03
CA SER A 232 6.32 27.53 11.65
C SER A 232 6.77 28.93 11.19
N GLN A 233 8.00 29.04 10.65
CA GLN A 233 8.59 30.30 10.21
C GLN A 233 8.61 30.45 8.69
N ASP A 234 8.54 29.33 7.94
CA ASP A 234 8.43 29.33 6.48
C ASP A 234 7.49 28.22 6.02
N ALA A 235 6.25 28.59 5.67
CA ALA A 235 5.25 27.64 5.19
C ALA A 235 5.66 26.90 3.89
N LYS A 236 6.74 27.31 3.21
CA LYS A 236 7.31 26.60 2.05
C LYS A 236 8.35 25.54 2.44
N LYS A 237 8.87 25.57 3.66
CA LYS A 237 9.79 24.58 4.19
C LYS A 237 9.00 23.48 4.90
N ILE A 238 9.23 22.24 4.52
CA ILE A 238 8.61 21.06 5.14
C ILE A 238 9.67 20.38 6.00
N ILE A 239 9.38 20.22 7.29
CA ILE A 239 10.20 19.42 8.21
C ILE A 239 9.64 18.01 8.24
N TYR A 240 10.50 17.02 7.97
CA TYR A 240 10.17 15.62 8.09
C TYR A 240 10.62 15.11 9.46
N THR A 241 9.67 14.64 10.26
CA THR A 241 9.94 13.88 11.47
C THR A 241 9.81 12.41 11.13
N ASN A 242 10.92 11.69 11.19
CA ASN A 242 10.97 10.24 11.02
C ASN A 242 10.95 9.60 12.41
N THR A 243 9.87 8.89 12.75
CA THR A 243 9.74 8.17 14.01
C THR A 243 9.93 6.69 13.76
N LEU A 244 11.03 6.13 14.23
CA LEU A 244 11.21 4.67 14.26
C LEU A 244 10.34 4.10 15.38
N MET A 245 9.53 3.10 15.06
CA MET A 245 8.58 2.47 15.95
C MET A 245 8.96 1.00 16.16
N ALA A 246 8.72 0.50 17.38
CA ALA A 246 8.66 -0.94 17.64
C ALA A 246 7.36 -1.29 18.34
N LEU A 247 6.64 -2.25 17.78
CA LEU A 247 5.48 -2.88 18.42
C LEU A 247 5.84 -4.28 18.88
N SER A 248 5.25 -4.71 19.99
CA SER A 248 5.31 -6.09 20.46
C SER A 248 4.62 -7.03 19.46
N GLU A 249 5.29 -8.11 19.05
CA GLU A 249 4.63 -9.15 18.25
C GLU A 249 3.46 -9.80 19.03
N HIS A 250 3.56 -9.83 20.37
CA HIS A 250 2.58 -10.49 21.23
C HIS A 250 1.21 -9.82 21.19
N ASP A 251 1.14 -8.48 21.30
CA ASP A 251 -0.13 -7.76 21.50
C ASP A 251 -0.24 -6.45 20.72
N GLY A 252 0.77 -6.08 19.91
CA GLY A 252 0.77 -4.85 19.13
C GLY A 252 0.96 -3.58 19.97
N SER A 253 1.29 -3.71 21.26
CA SER A 253 1.62 -2.57 22.12
C SER A 253 2.92 -1.90 21.68
N VAL A 254 2.97 -0.56 21.76
CA VAL A 254 4.19 0.20 21.46
C VAL A 254 5.21 -0.06 22.56
N GLN A 255 6.35 -0.67 22.21
CA GLN A 255 7.43 -0.95 23.15
C GLN A 255 8.37 0.24 23.28
N TRP A 256 8.68 0.87 22.15
CA TRP A 256 9.42 2.12 22.12
C TRP A 256 9.15 2.88 20.82
N ARG A 257 9.49 4.18 20.83
CA ARG A 257 9.49 5.06 19.67
C ARG A 257 10.68 6.00 19.75
N THR A 258 11.38 6.16 18.64
CA THR A 258 12.59 6.97 18.54
C THR A 258 12.40 8.02 17.45
N PRO A 259 11.97 9.24 17.80
CA PRO A 259 11.81 10.32 16.84
C PRO A 259 13.18 10.82 16.36
N GLN A 260 13.26 11.18 15.08
CA GLN A 260 14.42 11.75 14.43
C GLN A 260 13.97 12.94 13.57
N THR A 261 14.44 14.13 13.90
CA THR A 261 14.29 15.32 13.05
C THR A 261 15.52 15.42 12.18
N LEU A 262 15.33 15.31 10.86
CA LEU A 262 16.41 15.23 9.88
C LEU A 262 16.04 16.07 8.65
N ASP A 263 17.06 16.58 7.97
CA ASP A 263 16.90 17.20 6.64
C ASP A 263 16.75 16.08 5.58
N GLY A 264 15.63 15.34 5.61
CA GLY A 264 15.31 14.30 4.64
C GLY A 264 14.64 13.05 5.22
N ALA A 265 14.18 12.19 4.31
CA ALA A 265 13.58 10.91 4.63
C ALA A 265 14.63 9.88 5.06
N LEU A 266 14.23 8.95 5.91
CA LEU A 266 14.99 7.72 6.17
C LEU A 266 14.41 6.57 5.35
N SER A 267 15.26 5.60 5.04
CA SER A 267 14.85 4.36 4.42
C SER A 267 13.96 3.52 5.35
N ALA A 268 13.43 2.41 4.82
CA ALA A 268 12.89 1.37 5.68
C ALA A 268 13.98 0.84 6.64
N PRO A 269 13.62 0.40 7.85
CA PRO A 269 14.57 -0.23 8.78
C PRO A 269 14.98 -1.61 8.28
N GLY A 270 16.26 -1.94 8.43
CA GLY A 270 16.79 -3.30 8.38
C GLY A 270 17.28 -3.73 9.75
N VAL A 271 17.16 -5.01 10.09
CA VAL A 271 17.51 -5.57 11.42
C VAL A 271 18.30 -6.87 11.27
N SER A 272 19.28 -7.10 12.14
CA SER A 272 20.05 -8.35 12.23
C SER A 272 20.47 -8.54 13.67
N GLY A 273 19.90 -9.53 14.35
CA GLY A 273 20.04 -9.69 15.80
C GLY A 273 19.60 -8.42 16.55
N THR A 274 20.47 -7.85 17.37
CA THR A 274 20.18 -6.63 18.15
C THR A 274 20.54 -5.33 17.43
N ARG A 275 20.97 -5.39 16.16
CA ARG A 275 21.33 -4.20 15.37
C ARG A 275 20.21 -3.84 14.41
N LEU A 276 19.87 -2.56 14.36
CA LEU A 276 18.94 -2.00 13.38
C LEU A 276 19.62 -0.83 12.66
N ALA A 277 19.44 -0.73 11.35
CA ALA A 277 19.96 0.37 10.55
C ALA A 277 18.94 0.94 9.57
N MET A 278 19.09 2.24 9.29
CA MET A 278 18.37 2.97 8.24
C MET A 278 19.37 3.82 7.46
N ALA A 279 19.17 3.96 6.15
CA ALA A 279 19.93 4.87 5.30
C ALA A 279 19.17 6.20 5.15
N GLY A 280 19.89 7.31 5.30
CA GLY A 280 19.40 8.66 4.98
C GLY A 280 19.93 9.16 3.63
N LEU A 281 19.81 10.46 3.39
CA LEU A 281 20.25 11.11 2.14
C LEU A 281 21.75 11.16 1.91
N ALA A 282 22.59 11.03 2.95
CA ALA A 282 24.04 10.88 2.80
C ALA A 282 24.69 10.01 3.89
N SER A 283 23.88 9.34 4.71
CA SER A 283 24.31 8.79 6.00
C SER A 283 23.69 7.43 6.27
N VAL A 284 24.35 6.65 7.12
CA VAL A 284 23.77 5.47 7.78
C VAL A 284 23.49 5.83 9.23
N HIS A 285 22.34 5.40 9.72
CA HIS A 285 21.88 5.57 11.10
C HIS A 285 21.70 4.20 11.72
N THR A 286 22.29 3.99 12.91
CA THR A 286 22.25 2.70 13.62
C THR A 286 21.55 2.84 14.96
N PHE A 287 20.89 1.76 15.37
CA PHE A 287 20.07 1.69 16.58
C PHE A 287 20.24 0.31 17.23
N ASP A 288 20.03 0.26 18.53
CA ASP A 288 19.80 -1.00 19.25
C ASP A 288 18.34 -1.42 19.01
N ALA A 289 18.14 -2.60 18.43
CA ALA A 289 16.83 -3.07 18.01
C ALA A 289 15.89 -3.40 19.19
N VAL A 290 16.41 -3.66 20.38
CA VAL A 290 15.59 -4.05 21.54
C VAL A 290 15.12 -2.83 22.32
N SER A 291 16.03 -1.88 22.57
CA SER A 291 15.76 -0.67 23.36
C SER A 291 15.31 0.53 22.52
N GLY A 292 15.56 0.52 21.20
CA GLY A 292 15.30 1.66 20.32
C GLY A 292 16.33 2.78 20.42
N VAL A 293 17.36 2.62 21.25
CA VAL A 293 18.40 3.64 21.46
C VAL A 293 19.18 3.85 20.16
N LYS A 294 19.29 5.10 19.71
CA LYS A 294 20.16 5.48 18.60
C LYS A 294 21.62 5.29 19.03
N LEU A 295 22.36 4.48 18.28
CA LEU A 295 23.76 4.17 18.56
C LEU A 295 24.68 5.19 17.89
N ALA A 296 24.56 5.36 16.57
CA ALA A 296 25.41 6.26 15.81
C ALA A 296 24.72 6.77 14.53
N ASN A 297 25.35 7.77 13.93
CA ASN A 297 25.13 8.11 12.53
C ASN A 297 26.45 8.58 11.93
N ALA A 298 26.69 8.25 10.66
CA ALA A 298 27.88 8.70 9.95
C ALA A 298 27.58 8.92 8.47
N THR A 299 28.14 10.00 7.94
CA THR A 299 28.14 10.30 6.50
C THR A 299 28.95 9.25 5.76
N GLN A 300 28.40 8.76 4.66
CA GLN A 300 29.04 7.73 3.84
C GLN A 300 29.79 8.34 2.64
N PRO A 301 30.82 7.67 2.13
CA PRO A 301 31.47 8.07 0.88
C PRO A 301 30.47 8.09 -0.27
N GLN A 302 30.57 9.12 -1.13
CA GLN A 302 29.71 9.28 -2.30
C GLN A 302 30.58 9.69 -3.49
N THR A 303 30.89 8.73 -4.37
CA THR A 303 31.91 8.96 -5.41
C THR A 303 31.48 9.96 -6.48
N ASN A 304 30.17 10.22 -6.64
CA ASN A 304 29.64 11.15 -7.65
C ASN A 304 28.75 12.30 -7.11
N GLY A 305 28.66 12.51 -5.79
CA GLY A 305 27.94 13.63 -5.15
C GLY A 305 26.77 13.23 -4.24
N ILE A 306 26.18 14.23 -3.55
CA ILE A 306 25.26 14.10 -2.40
C ILE A 306 23.87 13.61 -2.84
N LEU A 307 23.72 12.30 -2.98
CA LEU A 307 22.45 11.58 -2.96
C LEU A 307 22.79 10.10 -2.63
N THR A 308 22.77 9.68 -1.36
CA THR A 308 22.39 8.29 -1.08
C THR A 308 20.89 8.18 -1.28
N ALA A 309 20.53 7.30 -2.20
CA ALA A 309 19.19 6.83 -2.49
C ALA A 309 18.47 6.24 -1.25
N SER A 310 18.09 7.07 -0.29
CA SER A 310 17.17 6.65 0.77
C SER A 310 15.78 6.47 0.14
N SER A 311 15.40 5.22 -0.07
CA SER A 311 14.01 4.89 -0.37
C SER A 311 13.31 4.53 0.94
N PRO A 312 12.18 5.17 1.27
CA PRO A 312 11.36 4.75 2.40
C PRO A 312 10.78 3.33 2.21
N LEU A 313 10.94 2.73 1.02
CA LEU A 313 10.43 1.40 0.68
C LEU A 313 11.49 0.29 0.63
N THR A 314 12.79 0.61 0.66
CA THR A 314 13.85 -0.41 0.67
C THR A 314 14.71 -0.27 1.92
N ALA A 315 14.85 -1.35 2.66
CA ALA A 315 15.75 -1.40 3.81
C ALA A 315 17.19 -1.67 3.36
N PRO A 316 18.21 -1.13 4.06
CA PRO A 316 19.58 -1.58 3.96
C PRO A 316 19.67 -3.08 4.21
N THR A 317 20.62 -3.74 3.56
CA THR A 317 20.87 -5.16 3.79
C THR A 317 21.83 -5.31 4.97
N LEU A 318 21.42 -5.97 6.05
CA LEU A 318 22.32 -6.31 7.16
C LEU A 318 22.82 -7.74 7.00
N ALA A 319 24.11 -7.96 7.27
CA ALA A 319 24.67 -9.31 7.40
C ALA A 319 25.74 -9.31 8.48
N GLY A 320 25.37 -9.79 9.67
CA GLY A 320 26.25 -9.79 10.85
C GLY A 320 26.50 -8.38 11.37
N ALA A 321 27.77 -7.98 11.47
CA ALA A 321 28.17 -6.66 11.99
C ALA A 321 28.20 -5.55 10.92
N SER A 322 27.75 -5.82 9.69
CA SER A 322 27.83 -4.89 8.57
C SER A 322 26.46 -4.55 8.00
N VAL A 323 26.33 -3.30 7.54
CA VAL A 323 25.19 -2.72 6.83
C VAL A 323 25.64 -2.44 5.40
N TYR A 324 24.88 -2.91 4.42
CA TYR A 324 25.13 -2.69 3.00
C TYR A 324 24.04 -1.80 2.41
N VAL A 325 24.46 -0.74 1.71
CA VAL A 325 23.57 0.29 1.16
C VAL A 325 23.85 0.47 -0.33
N GLY A 326 22.78 0.54 -1.11
CA GLY A 326 22.83 0.98 -2.50
C GLY A 326 22.78 2.50 -2.56
N GLY A 327 23.84 3.13 -3.07
CA GLY A 327 23.88 4.55 -3.37
C GLY A 327 23.59 4.84 -4.85
N ASN A 328 23.62 6.12 -5.22
CA ASN A 328 23.39 6.53 -6.60
C ASN A 328 24.45 6.03 -7.59
N ASN A 329 25.68 5.89 -7.10
CA ASN A 329 26.82 5.43 -7.88
C ASN A 329 27.73 4.51 -7.05
N ASP A 330 27.29 4.07 -5.88
CA ASP A 330 28.14 3.37 -4.93
C ASP A 330 27.42 2.15 -4.37
N VAL A 331 28.17 1.08 -4.10
CA VAL A 331 27.81 0.10 -3.10
C VAL A 331 28.64 0.42 -1.87
N ILE A 332 27.96 0.60 -0.74
CA ILE A 332 28.58 1.02 0.52
C ILE A 332 28.43 -0.10 1.55
N SER A 333 29.49 -0.35 2.31
CA SER A 333 29.47 -1.16 3.53
C SER A 333 29.81 -0.28 4.72
N ALA A 334 29.02 -0.37 5.78
CA ALA A 334 29.20 0.36 7.03
C ALA A 334 29.11 -0.58 8.22
N ASP A 335 29.73 -0.20 9.34
CA ASP A 335 29.63 -0.92 10.60
C ASP A 335 28.24 -0.73 11.24
N ALA A 336 27.59 -1.83 11.64
CA ALA A 336 26.22 -1.81 12.16
C ALA A 336 26.07 -1.20 13.56
N THR A 337 27.18 -0.88 14.24
CA THR A 337 27.17 -0.22 15.56
C THR A 337 27.52 1.26 15.43
N THR A 338 28.62 1.57 14.77
CA THR A 338 29.22 2.91 14.68
C THR A 338 28.76 3.69 13.45
N ALA A 339 28.07 3.05 12.50
CA ALA A 339 27.74 3.56 11.18
C ALA A 339 28.95 3.94 10.30
N GLY A 340 30.18 3.75 10.79
CA GLY A 340 31.40 4.11 10.06
C GLY A 340 31.54 3.30 8.78
N SER A 341 31.89 3.96 7.68
CA SER A 341 32.17 3.29 6.40
C SER A 341 33.32 2.30 6.56
N LEU A 342 33.06 1.03 6.21
CA LEU A 342 34.07 -0.02 6.11
C LEU A 342 34.74 0.00 4.74
N TRP A 343 33.93 0.16 3.68
CA TRP A 343 34.38 0.36 2.31
C TRP A 343 33.26 0.95 1.45
N SER A 344 33.63 1.56 0.32
CA SER A 344 32.69 2.03 -0.69
C SER A 344 33.29 1.81 -2.08
N SER A 345 32.48 1.27 -2.98
CA SER A 345 32.91 0.92 -4.34
C SER A 345 32.02 1.58 -5.38
N SER A 346 32.65 2.27 -6.33
CA SER A 346 31.93 2.96 -7.39
C SER A 346 31.35 1.97 -8.40
N LEU A 347 30.13 2.24 -8.85
CA LEU A 347 29.44 1.54 -9.93
C LEU A 347 29.88 2.03 -11.32
N GLY A 348 30.64 3.13 -11.38
CA GLY A 348 31.12 3.72 -12.64
C GLY A 348 30.01 4.34 -13.50
N LEU A 349 28.89 4.74 -12.88
CA LEU A 349 27.77 5.39 -13.54
C LEU A 349 28.09 6.86 -13.82
N SER A 350 27.49 7.41 -14.88
CA SER A 350 27.63 8.84 -15.19
C SER A 350 26.91 9.69 -14.14
N ARG A 351 27.38 10.92 -13.92
CA ARG A 351 26.76 11.87 -12.98
C ARG A 351 25.29 12.18 -13.28
N LEU A 352 24.88 12.01 -14.54
CA LEU A 352 23.53 12.26 -15.04
C LEU A 352 22.65 10.99 -15.05
N GLY A 353 23.24 9.80 -14.90
CA GLY A 353 22.57 8.50 -14.89
C GLY A 353 22.43 7.91 -13.48
N ASN A 354 21.84 8.69 -12.56
CA ASN A 354 21.66 8.28 -11.16
C ASN A 354 20.59 7.20 -11.02
N VAL A 355 20.83 6.21 -10.17
CA VAL A 355 19.85 5.17 -9.79
C VAL A 355 19.50 5.27 -8.31
N ASP A 356 18.23 5.06 -7.96
CA ASP A 356 17.79 5.00 -6.56
C ASP A 356 16.81 3.85 -6.31
N GLU A 357 16.41 3.68 -5.05
CA GLU A 357 15.42 2.70 -4.61
C GLU A 357 15.79 1.24 -4.89
N TRP A 358 17.03 0.89 -4.56
CA TRP A 358 17.54 -0.46 -4.65
C TRP A 358 18.41 -0.79 -3.43
N THR A 359 18.56 -2.08 -3.14
CA THR A 359 19.48 -2.57 -2.10
C THR A 359 20.34 -3.74 -2.61
N PRO A 360 21.60 -3.88 -2.15
CA PRO A 360 22.46 -4.99 -2.55
C PRO A 360 22.05 -6.32 -1.91
N ALA A 361 22.17 -7.41 -2.65
CA ALA A 361 22.07 -8.76 -2.08
C ALA A 361 23.42 -9.20 -1.52
N VAL A 362 23.43 -9.93 -0.41
CA VAL A 362 24.67 -10.29 0.30
C VAL A 362 24.70 -11.79 0.57
N SER A 363 25.79 -12.42 0.13
CA SER A 363 26.14 -13.81 0.45
C SER A 363 27.23 -13.83 1.53
N ALA A 364 27.73 -15.03 1.87
CA ALA A 364 28.84 -15.17 2.81
C ALA A 364 30.11 -14.41 2.37
N SER A 365 30.40 -14.34 1.07
CA SER A 365 31.65 -13.83 0.51
C SER A 365 31.50 -12.65 -0.47
N MET A 366 30.30 -12.43 -1.02
CA MET A 366 30.07 -11.42 -2.06
C MET A 366 28.86 -10.54 -1.77
N VAL A 367 28.95 -9.30 -2.25
CA VAL A 367 27.86 -8.30 -2.30
C VAL A 367 27.51 -8.05 -3.77
N TYR A 368 26.24 -8.10 -4.12
CA TYR A 368 25.74 -8.03 -5.49
C TYR A 368 24.91 -6.76 -5.71
N SER A 369 25.17 -6.07 -6.83
CA SER A 369 24.36 -4.93 -7.28
C SER A 369 23.89 -5.13 -8.71
N ASN A 370 22.64 -4.77 -8.99
CA ASN A 370 22.13 -4.71 -10.36
C ASN A 370 21.69 -3.29 -10.71
N THR A 371 22.53 -2.60 -11.46
CA THR A 371 22.33 -1.20 -11.83
C THR A 371 22.82 -0.94 -13.25
N ALA A 372 22.05 -0.13 -14.00
CA ALA A 372 22.33 0.26 -15.38
C ALA A 372 22.68 -0.93 -16.30
N GLY A 373 21.90 -2.02 -16.21
CA GLY A 373 22.02 -3.17 -17.10
C GLY A 373 23.27 -4.00 -16.87
N THR A 374 23.84 -3.92 -15.66
CA THR A 374 25.03 -4.68 -15.29
C THR A 374 24.89 -5.22 -13.87
N LEU A 375 24.98 -6.54 -13.75
CA LEU A 375 25.21 -7.21 -12.48
C LEU A 375 26.69 -7.08 -12.13
N ARG A 376 27.00 -6.61 -10.91
CA ARG A 376 28.36 -6.55 -10.37
C ARG A 376 28.41 -7.33 -9.07
N ALA A 377 29.51 -8.02 -8.84
CA ALA A 377 29.81 -8.68 -7.58
C ALA A 377 31.09 -8.11 -6.97
N PHE A 378 31.00 -7.75 -5.69
CA PHE A 378 32.07 -7.17 -4.90
C PHE A 378 32.46 -8.15 -3.79
N ASN A 379 33.74 -8.23 -3.47
CA ASN A 379 34.20 -8.96 -2.29
C ASN A 379 33.63 -8.29 -1.05
N ARG A 380 33.02 -9.09 -0.17
CA ARG A 380 32.34 -8.60 1.02
C ARG A 380 33.27 -7.94 2.04
N ALA A 381 34.54 -8.35 2.09
CA ALA A 381 35.51 -7.89 3.08
C ALA A 381 36.05 -6.49 2.78
N ASP A 382 36.32 -6.18 1.51
CA ASP A 382 37.04 -4.97 1.10
C ASP A 382 36.33 -4.15 0.02
N GLY A 383 35.21 -4.65 -0.52
CA GLY A 383 34.47 -4.00 -1.60
C GLY A 383 35.10 -4.14 -2.98
N ALA A 384 36.20 -4.88 -3.16
CA ALA A 384 36.85 -5.00 -4.47
C ALA A 384 35.93 -5.72 -5.47
N GLN A 385 35.65 -5.09 -6.61
CA GLN A 385 34.84 -5.71 -7.68
C GLN A 385 35.56 -6.95 -8.22
N GLN A 386 34.93 -8.12 -8.09
CA GLN A 386 35.47 -9.39 -8.55
C GLN A 386 35.13 -9.67 -10.01
N TRP A 387 33.89 -9.34 -10.41
CA TRP A 387 33.40 -9.54 -11.76
C TRP A 387 32.13 -8.73 -12.04
N SER A 388 31.78 -8.62 -13.31
CA SER A 388 30.51 -8.06 -13.78
C SER A 388 29.98 -8.82 -14.99
N VAL A 389 28.65 -8.76 -15.19
CA VAL A 389 27.93 -9.37 -16.31
C VAL A 389 26.92 -8.35 -16.84
N ALA A 390 26.95 -8.10 -18.16
CA ALA A 390 25.93 -7.29 -18.81
C ALA A 390 24.60 -8.07 -18.87
N VAL A 391 23.50 -7.42 -18.50
CA VAL A 391 22.16 -8.04 -18.44
C VAL A 391 21.18 -7.26 -19.33
N PRO A 392 20.29 -7.94 -20.08
CA PRO A 392 19.41 -7.26 -21.04
C PRO A 392 18.33 -6.41 -20.37
N GLY A 393 17.96 -5.27 -20.97
CA GLY A 393 16.67 -4.64 -20.67
C GLY A 393 16.67 -3.48 -19.68
N GLN A 394 17.83 -3.00 -19.21
CA GLN A 394 17.90 -1.74 -18.47
C GLN A 394 18.59 -0.67 -19.32
N VAL A 395 17.82 0.20 -19.94
CA VAL A 395 18.34 1.39 -20.60
C VAL A 395 18.09 2.59 -19.69
N VAL A 396 19.13 3.06 -19.01
CA VAL A 396 19.09 4.34 -18.29
C VAL A 396 19.11 5.45 -19.35
N THR A 397 17.96 5.77 -19.93
CA THR A 397 17.84 6.86 -20.90
C THR A 397 17.49 8.17 -20.21
N GLY A 398 18.19 9.25 -20.59
CA GLY A 398 17.83 10.62 -20.22
C GLY A 398 18.72 11.23 -19.13
N LEU A 399 18.38 12.47 -18.76
CA LEU A 399 19.06 13.26 -17.72
C LEU A 399 18.45 13.06 -16.32
N SER A 400 17.53 12.10 -16.18
CA SER A 400 16.65 11.94 -15.01
C SER A 400 17.04 10.74 -14.15
N ARG A 401 16.75 10.84 -12.84
CA ARG A 401 16.96 9.75 -11.87
C ARG A 401 16.12 8.53 -12.24
N SER A 402 16.69 7.33 -12.07
CA SER A 402 16.02 6.06 -12.35
C SER A 402 15.77 5.28 -11.06
N SER A 403 14.51 5.25 -10.62
CA SER A 403 14.07 4.48 -9.45
C SER A 403 13.81 3.04 -9.81
N LEU A 404 14.55 2.12 -9.18
CA LEU A 404 14.58 0.72 -9.59
C LEU A 404 13.57 -0.15 -8.84
N TYR A 405 13.21 0.23 -7.61
CA TYR A 405 12.35 -0.52 -6.69
C TYR A 405 12.69 -2.02 -6.62
N GLN A 406 13.97 -2.39 -6.64
CA GLN A 406 14.37 -3.80 -6.80
C GLN A 406 15.59 -4.14 -5.98
N ALA A 407 15.78 -5.44 -5.77
CA ALA A 407 17.02 -6.00 -5.27
C ALA A 407 17.41 -7.22 -6.12
N PRO A 408 18.71 -7.51 -6.32
CA PRO A 408 19.12 -8.82 -6.79
C PRO A 408 18.62 -9.91 -5.82
N VAL A 409 18.26 -11.08 -6.33
CA VAL A 409 17.85 -12.22 -5.49
C VAL A 409 18.87 -13.34 -5.65
N LEU A 410 19.48 -13.78 -4.56
CA LEU A 410 20.35 -14.96 -4.59
C LEU A 410 19.45 -16.20 -4.56
N ALA A 411 19.11 -16.70 -5.76
CA ALA A 411 18.11 -17.75 -5.93
C ALA A 411 18.60 -19.10 -5.40
N ASP A 412 19.90 -19.35 -5.51
CA ASP A 412 20.64 -20.45 -4.91
C ASP A 412 22.12 -20.06 -4.75
N ALA A 413 22.99 -21.02 -4.43
CA ALA A 413 24.42 -20.77 -4.24
C ALA A 413 25.17 -20.33 -5.51
N HIS A 414 24.59 -20.55 -6.69
CA HIS A 414 25.26 -20.41 -7.98
C HIS A 414 24.52 -19.48 -8.93
N SER A 415 23.47 -18.79 -8.49
CA SER A 415 22.66 -17.98 -9.37
C SER A 415 22.05 -16.74 -8.71
N VAL A 416 22.01 -15.67 -9.51
CA VAL A 416 21.41 -14.38 -9.14
C VAL A 416 20.28 -14.08 -10.11
N LEU A 417 19.08 -13.93 -9.57
CA LEU A 417 17.87 -13.56 -10.29
C LEU A 417 17.68 -12.04 -10.22
N LEU A 418 17.42 -11.45 -11.38
CA LEU A 418 17.41 -10.01 -11.58
C LEU A 418 16.12 -9.59 -12.28
N LEU A 419 15.53 -8.51 -11.78
CA LEU A 419 14.64 -7.67 -12.56
C LEU A 419 15.41 -6.47 -13.08
N ASN A 420 15.07 -6.03 -14.29
CA ASN A 420 15.62 -4.83 -14.89
C ASN A 420 14.54 -3.76 -14.99
N GLN A 421 14.41 -2.99 -13.91
CA GLN A 421 13.46 -1.90 -13.67
C GLN A 421 12.07 -2.40 -13.26
N ARG A 422 11.69 -2.09 -12.02
CA ARG A 422 10.34 -2.26 -11.49
C ARG A 422 9.78 -0.90 -11.11
N LEU A 423 8.48 -0.71 -11.31
CA LEU A 423 7.79 0.51 -10.89
C LEU A 423 7.06 0.28 -9.55
N PRO A 424 6.59 1.35 -8.88
CA PRO A 424 5.74 1.23 -7.71
C PRO A 424 4.50 0.37 -7.96
N ALA A 425 3.90 -0.13 -6.89
CA ALA A 425 2.69 -0.92 -6.96
C ALA A 425 1.60 -0.20 -7.79
N GLY A 426 1.02 -0.93 -8.74
CA GLY A 426 -0.02 -0.44 -9.65
C GLY A 426 0.46 0.27 -10.92
N PHE A 427 1.78 0.36 -11.13
CA PHE A 427 2.37 0.78 -12.41
C PHE A 427 3.12 -0.39 -13.05
N SER A 428 3.26 -0.38 -14.36
CA SER A 428 4.00 -1.38 -15.12
C SER A 428 4.81 -0.74 -16.24
N VAL A 429 5.91 -1.40 -16.58
CA VAL A 429 6.79 -1.06 -17.70
C VAL A 429 7.29 -2.37 -18.28
N ASP A 430 7.60 -2.38 -19.57
CA ASP A 430 8.30 -3.50 -20.18
C ASP A 430 9.67 -3.66 -19.50
N ASN A 431 9.92 -4.85 -18.98
CA ASN A 431 11.16 -5.20 -18.31
C ASN A 431 11.54 -6.66 -18.62
N SER A 432 12.66 -7.09 -18.05
CA SER A 432 13.14 -8.46 -18.17
C SER A 432 13.37 -9.10 -16.81
N LEU A 433 13.13 -10.41 -16.76
CA LEU A 433 13.57 -11.28 -15.69
C LEU A 433 14.76 -12.08 -16.21
N THR A 434 15.89 -11.98 -15.53
CA THR A 434 17.16 -12.56 -15.98
C THR A 434 17.79 -13.38 -14.87
N LEU A 435 18.23 -14.60 -15.18
CA LEU A 435 19.02 -15.41 -14.27
C LEU A 435 20.47 -15.46 -14.74
N VAL A 436 21.39 -15.09 -13.85
CA VAL A 436 22.83 -15.14 -14.10
C VAL A 436 23.44 -16.27 -13.28
N ASP A 437 24.28 -17.07 -13.91
CA ASP A 437 25.15 -18.06 -13.29
C ASP A 437 26.39 -17.38 -12.70
N THR A 438 26.68 -17.58 -11.42
CA THR A 438 27.81 -16.90 -10.77
C THR A 438 29.16 -17.56 -11.01
N ASP A 439 29.17 -18.84 -11.39
CA ASP A 439 30.40 -19.61 -11.57
C ASP A 439 31.01 -19.32 -12.95
N SER A 440 30.19 -19.50 -13.99
CA SER A 440 30.50 -19.17 -15.39
C SER A 440 30.39 -17.68 -15.70
N ARG A 441 29.69 -16.90 -14.86
CA ARG A 441 29.48 -15.45 -15.03
C ARG A 441 28.76 -15.13 -16.35
N GLN A 442 27.75 -15.92 -16.67
CA GLN A 442 26.96 -15.79 -17.90
C GLN A 442 25.47 -15.72 -17.57
N VAL A 443 24.72 -15.03 -18.42
CA VAL A 443 23.25 -15.08 -18.40
C VAL A 443 22.82 -16.50 -18.80
N ARG A 444 22.15 -17.22 -17.90
CA ARG A 444 21.57 -18.55 -18.21
C ARG A 444 20.36 -18.41 -19.11
N TRP A 445 19.47 -17.47 -18.77
CA TRP A 445 18.29 -17.14 -19.55
C TRP A 445 17.80 -15.73 -19.21
N SER A 446 17.04 -15.15 -20.13
CA SER A 446 16.33 -13.89 -19.93
C SER A 446 14.97 -13.97 -20.62
N VAL A 447 13.94 -13.47 -19.96
CA VAL A 447 12.57 -13.41 -20.49
C VAL A 447 12.02 -12.00 -20.34
N ASN A 448 11.30 -11.52 -21.36
CA ASN A 448 10.65 -10.21 -21.32
C ASN A 448 9.24 -10.31 -20.75
N GLY A 449 8.78 -9.25 -20.10
CA GLY A 449 7.44 -9.17 -19.53
C GLY A 449 7.16 -7.79 -18.95
N GLN A 450 6.13 -7.70 -18.11
CA GLN A 450 5.85 -6.53 -17.28
C GLN A 450 5.78 -6.97 -15.81
N PHE A 451 6.93 -7.41 -15.28
CA PHE A 451 7.04 -7.97 -13.94
C PHE A 451 6.92 -6.87 -12.88
N THR A 452 5.97 -7.01 -11.95
CA THR A 452 5.57 -5.94 -11.02
C THR A 452 5.85 -6.26 -9.54
N THR A 453 6.12 -7.52 -9.21
CA THR A 453 6.52 -7.96 -7.86
C THR A 453 8.01 -8.25 -7.79
N GLN A 454 8.60 -8.13 -6.60
CA GLN A 454 9.92 -8.73 -6.37
C GLN A 454 9.77 -10.26 -6.50
N PRO A 455 10.61 -10.95 -7.28
CA PRO A 455 10.48 -12.39 -7.44
C PRO A 455 10.89 -13.11 -6.17
N VAL A 456 10.20 -14.21 -5.87
CA VAL A 456 10.54 -15.12 -4.77
C VAL A 456 10.84 -16.50 -5.31
N VAL A 457 11.77 -17.20 -4.68
CA VAL A 457 12.24 -18.52 -5.15
C VAL A 457 12.03 -19.54 -4.05
N VAL A 458 11.37 -20.65 -4.38
CA VAL A 458 11.21 -21.80 -3.50
C VAL A 458 11.31 -23.09 -4.31
N GLN A 459 12.15 -24.02 -3.86
CA GLN A 459 12.27 -25.38 -4.43
C GLN A 459 12.46 -25.41 -5.95
N GLY A 460 13.30 -24.52 -6.51
CA GLY A 460 13.59 -24.46 -7.95
C GLY A 460 12.47 -23.84 -8.81
N VAL A 461 11.44 -23.27 -8.18
CA VAL A 461 10.39 -22.51 -8.83
C VAL A 461 10.49 -21.05 -8.39
N LEU A 462 10.47 -20.14 -9.37
CA LEU A 462 10.38 -18.71 -9.12
C LEU A 462 8.93 -18.24 -9.31
N TYR A 463 8.49 -17.30 -8.49
CA TYR A 463 7.16 -16.72 -8.54
C TYR A 463 7.25 -15.22 -8.77
N VAL A 464 6.49 -14.71 -9.72
CA VAL A 464 6.51 -13.29 -10.09
C VAL A 464 5.16 -12.85 -10.66
N GLY A 465 4.67 -11.69 -10.24
CA GLY A 465 3.48 -11.07 -10.80
C GLY A 465 3.79 -10.39 -12.13
N ASN A 466 3.06 -10.73 -13.19
CA ASN A 466 3.23 -10.17 -14.52
C ASN A 466 1.96 -9.42 -14.95
N HIS A 467 2.09 -8.11 -15.14
CA HIS A 467 0.98 -7.26 -15.55
C HIS A 467 0.53 -7.57 -16.99
N ALA A 468 1.45 -7.95 -17.88
CA ALA A 468 1.13 -8.26 -19.28
C ALA A 468 0.19 -9.45 -19.43
N THR A 469 0.26 -10.43 -18.51
CA THR A 469 -0.63 -11.59 -18.48
C THR A 469 -1.72 -11.50 -17.42
N ALA A 470 -1.78 -10.39 -16.66
CA ALA A 470 -2.64 -10.19 -15.50
C ALA A 470 -2.64 -11.39 -14.52
N SER A 471 -1.47 -12.01 -14.34
CA SER A 471 -1.33 -13.26 -13.60
C SER A 471 -0.06 -13.33 -12.77
N LEU A 472 -0.13 -14.12 -11.71
CA LEU A 472 1.05 -14.56 -10.96
C LEU A 472 1.59 -15.78 -11.68
N GLU A 473 2.84 -15.73 -12.10
CA GLU A 473 3.47 -16.78 -12.88
C GLU A 473 4.43 -17.56 -12.00
N ALA A 474 4.23 -18.88 -11.95
CA ALA A 474 5.23 -19.81 -11.44
C ALA A 474 6.08 -20.26 -12.62
N ARG A 475 7.39 -20.03 -12.55
CA ARG A 475 8.33 -20.33 -13.63
C ARG A 475 9.43 -21.25 -13.12
N SER A 476 9.93 -22.11 -13.99
CA SER A 476 11.11 -22.93 -13.73
C SER A 476 12.31 -22.01 -13.51
N LEU A 477 13.00 -22.13 -12.38
CA LEU A 477 14.23 -21.40 -12.15
C LEU A 477 15.31 -21.82 -13.18
N ALA A 478 15.32 -23.08 -13.60
CA ALA A 478 16.34 -23.59 -14.53
C ALA A 478 16.21 -23.00 -15.93
N THR A 479 15.00 -22.71 -16.40
CA THR A 479 14.74 -22.37 -17.82
C THR A 479 13.99 -21.07 -18.04
N GLY A 480 13.40 -20.47 -17.00
CA GLY A 480 12.52 -19.30 -17.11
C GLY A 480 11.13 -19.59 -17.69
N ALA A 481 10.86 -20.84 -18.10
CA ALA A 481 9.58 -21.25 -18.67
C ALA A 481 8.45 -21.22 -17.62
N VAL A 482 7.26 -20.76 -18.03
CA VAL A 482 6.06 -20.80 -17.18
C VAL A 482 5.64 -22.24 -16.95
N LEU A 483 5.53 -22.65 -15.68
CA LEU A 483 5.01 -23.94 -15.24
C LEU A 483 3.49 -23.87 -15.07
N TRP A 484 3.00 -22.80 -14.47
CA TRP A 484 1.59 -22.49 -14.31
C TRP A 484 1.39 -21.00 -14.01
N SER A 485 0.15 -20.53 -14.15
CA SER A 485 -0.24 -19.15 -13.87
C SER A 485 -1.52 -19.10 -13.04
N TRP A 486 -1.57 -18.18 -12.08
CA TRP A 486 -2.76 -17.88 -11.28
C TRP A 486 -3.28 -16.49 -11.64
N PRO A 487 -4.47 -16.37 -12.29
CA PRO A 487 -4.96 -15.08 -12.78
C PRO A 487 -5.54 -14.23 -11.65
N LEU A 488 -5.28 -12.92 -11.67
CA LEU A 488 -5.83 -11.98 -10.67
C LEU A 488 -7.37 -11.92 -10.69
N SER A 489 -7.99 -12.23 -11.83
CA SER A 489 -9.44 -12.35 -11.97
C SER A 489 -10.04 -13.43 -11.06
N ALA A 490 -9.27 -14.44 -10.64
CA ALA A 490 -9.71 -15.46 -9.69
C ALA A 490 -10.10 -14.88 -8.32
N VAL A 491 -9.57 -13.69 -7.97
CA VAL A 491 -9.86 -12.99 -6.70
C VAL A 491 -10.37 -11.56 -6.91
N LYS A 492 -10.77 -11.21 -8.13
CA LYS A 492 -11.30 -9.87 -8.48
C LYS A 492 -10.32 -8.72 -8.16
N GLU A 493 -9.03 -9.02 -8.26
CA GLU A 493 -7.95 -8.03 -8.21
C GLU A 493 -7.68 -7.51 -9.63
N GLU A 494 -7.30 -6.25 -9.73
CA GLU A 494 -6.92 -5.63 -11.01
C GLU A 494 -5.40 -5.51 -11.15
N ARG A 495 -4.68 -5.47 -10.02
CA ARG A 495 -3.22 -5.31 -9.97
C ARG A 495 -2.63 -5.92 -8.70
N PHE A 496 -1.33 -6.19 -8.74
CA PHE A 496 -0.56 -6.63 -7.58
C PHE A 496 -0.22 -5.45 -6.64
N GLY A 497 -0.11 -5.75 -5.34
CA GLY A 497 0.40 -4.85 -4.30
C GLY A 497 1.94 -4.84 -4.20
N GLY A 498 2.62 -5.75 -4.90
CA GLY A 498 4.07 -5.73 -5.13
C GLY A 498 4.90 -6.69 -4.28
N ASP A 499 4.34 -7.23 -3.18
CA ASP A 499 5.06 -8.13 -2.26
C ASP A 499 4.57 -9.58 -2.40
N LEU A 500 5.52 -10.51 -2.34
CA LEU A 500 5.31 -11.95 -2.29
C LEU A 500 6.11 -12.52 -1.11
N ILE A 501 5.56 -13.51 -0.41
CA ILE A 501 6.30 -14.29 0.60
C ILE A 501 6.04 -15.77 0.35
N ALA A 502 7.10 -16.54 0.10
CA ALA A 502 7.01 -17.98 -0.07
C ALA A 502 7.27 -18.72 1.25
N THR A 503 6.53 -19.80 1.45
CA THR A 503 6.82 -20.86 2.41
C THR A 503 7.00 -22.18 1.66
N ASN A 504 7.21 -23.29 2.35
CA ASN A 504 7.34 -24.59 1.67
C ASN A 504 6.04 -25.01 0.95
N LYS A 505 4.88 -24.54 1.42
CA LYS A 505 3.55 -24.98 0.94
C LYS A 505 2.67 -23.85 0.45
N LEU A 506 2.81 -22.66 1.00
CA LEU A 506 1.99 -21.51 0.67
C LEU A 506 2.80 -20.36 0.08
N LEU A 507 2.20 -19.62 -0.83
CA LEU A 507 2.67 -18.33 -1.33
C LEU A 507 1.70 -17.23 -0.92
N PHE A 508 2.16 -16.31 -0.08
CA PHE A 508 1.41 -15.11 0.25
C PHE A 508 1.58 -14.07 -0.85
N VAL A 509 0.46 -13.49 -1.28
CA VAL A 509 0.37 -12.53 -2.39
C VAL A 509 -0.32 -11.28 -1.90
N ALA A 510 0.37 -10.14 -1.95
CA ALA A 510 -0.26 -8.84 -1.77
C ALA A 510 -0.98 -8.43 -3.07
N GLY A 511 -2.30 -8.31 -3.03
CA GLY A 511 -3.11 -7.70 -4.08
C GLY A 511 -3.24 -6.18 -3.89
N GLN A 512 -4.17 -5.56 -4.62
CA GLN A 512 -4.55 -4.16 -4.41
C GLN A 512 -5.57 -4.01 -3.27
N LYS A 513 -6.50 -4.97 -3.16
CA LYS A 513 -7.64 -4.89 -2.23
C LYS A 513 -7.48 -5.85 -1.05
N GLY A 514 -6.79 -6.97 -1.24
CA GLY A 514 -6.56 -7.95 -0.18
C GLY A 514 -5.17 -8.60 -0.22
N THR A 515 -4.94 -9.45 0.78
CA THR A 515 -3.80 -10.36 0.87
C THR A 515 -4.31 -11.79 0.75
N TYR A 516 -3.64 -12.64 -0.01
CA TYR A 516 -4.07 -14.01 -0.31
C TYR A 516 -2.97 -15.00 0.05
N ALA A 517 -3.32 -16.23 0.41
CA ALA A 517 -2.39 -17.35 0.46
C ALA A 517 -2.79 -18.38 -0.61
N LEU A 518 -1.87 -18.68 -1.51
CA LEU A 518 -2.02 -19.72 -2.52
C LEU A 518 -1.35 -20.99 -2.02
N ASP A 519 -2.05 -22.12 -2.08
CA ASP A 519 -1.44 -23.42 -1.89
C ASP A 519 -0.65 -23.82 -3.14
N LEU A 520 0.64 -24.13 -2.98
CA LEU A 520 1.56 -24.38 -4.09
C LEU A 520 1.29 -25.71 -4.80
N ALA A 521 0.69 -26.68 -4.10
CA ALA A 521 0.36 -27.98 -4.68
C ALA A 521 -0.90 -27.91 -5.55
N SER A 522 -1.97 -27.30 -5.05
CA SER A 522 -3.26 -27.16 -5.75
C SER A 522 -3.35 -25.91 -6.63
N GLN A 523 -2.44 -24.95 -6.46
CA GLN A 523 -2.35 -23.69 -7.21
C GLN A 523 -3.58 -22.79 -7.03
N LYS A 524 -4.25 -22.91 -5.87
CA LYS A 524 -5.49 -22.20 -5.55
C LYS A 524 -5.32 -21.33 -4.32
N ALA A 525 -6.08 -20.23 -4.27
CA ALA A 525 -6.21 -19.44 -3.06
C ALA A 525 -6.96 -20.24 -1.99
N VAL A 526 -6.29 -20.50 -0.88
CA VAL A 526 -6.83 -21.24 0.27
C VAL A 526 -7.14 -20.32 1.46
N TRP A 527 -6.67 -19.08 1.41
CA TRP A 527 -6.96 -18.05 2.40
C TRP A 527 -6.93 -16.65 1.80
N SER A 528 -7.69 -15.73 2.38
CA SER A 528 -7.71 -14.33 1.99
C SER A 528 -8.01 -13.42 3.19
N PHE A 529 -7.50 -12.20 3.14
CA PHE A 529 -7.77 -11.15 4.12
C PHE A 529 -7.96 -9.81 3.41
N ARG A 530 -8.98 -9.02 3.78
CA ARG A 530 -9.42 -7.85 3.00
C ARG A 530 -8.63 -6.58 3.31
N ILE A 531 -7.36 -6.76 3.65
CA ILE A 531 -6.39 -5.69 3.80
C ILE A 531 -5.19 -6.07 2.93
N ALA A 532 -4.81 -5.15 2.05
CA ALA A 532 -3.60 -5.23 1.26
C ALA A 532 -2.52 -4.30 1.82
N GLY A 533 -1.28 -4.56 1.44
CA GLY A 533 -0.16 -3.72 1.81
C GLY A 533 1.18 -4.43 1.70
N LYS A 534 2.17 -3.89 2.43
CA LYS A 534 3.50 -4.49 2.53
C LYS A 534 3.49 -5.64 3.52
N LEU A 535 4.19 -6.72 3.17
CA LEU A 535 4.17 -7.97 3.92
C LEU A 535 5.50 -8.20 4.67
N ALA A 536 5.41 -8.78 5.86
CA ALA A 536 6.54 -9.36 6.58
C ALA A 536 6.08 -10.61 7.33
N LEU A 537 6.95 -11.62 7.47
CA LEU A 537 6.62 -12.86 8.18
C LEU A 537 7.67 -13.12 9.26
N SER A 538 7.28 -13.01 10.54
CA SER A 538 8.22 -13.23 11.65
C SER A 538 8.53 -14.69 11.87
N ARG A 539 9.69 -14.95 12.47
CA ARG A 539 10.05 -16.30 12.92
C ARG A 539 9.06 -16.93 13.88
N ASN A 540 8.21 -16.14 14.54
CA ASN A 540 7.22 -16.64 15.49
C ASN A 540 5.88 -17.01 14.82
N GLY A 541 5.85 -17.07 13.48
CA GLY A 541 4.65 -17.43 12.73
C GLY A 541 3.59 -16.34 12.74
N VAL A 542 4.01 -15.07 12.64
CA VAL A 542 3.09 -13.93 12.50
C VAL A 542 3.32 -13.26 11.15
N LEU A 543 2.26 -13.21 10.33
CA LEU A 543 2.25 -12.42 9.09
C LEU A 543 1.77 -11.00 9.42
N TYR A 544 2.57 -10.01 9.05
CA TYR A 544 2.25 -8.59 9.13
C TYR A 544 1.80 -8.06 7.80
N ILE A 545 0.72 -7.27 7.82
CA ILE A 545 0.19 -6.54 6.67
C ILE A 545 0.20 -5.06 7.03
N ARG A 546 1.10 -4.31 6.41
CA ARG A 546 1.22 -2.85 6.56
C ARG A 546 0.39 -2.15 5.49
N SER A 547 -0.71 -1.53 5.91
CA SER A 547 -1.61 -0.78 5.05
C SER A 547 -1.46 0.72 5.29
N VAL A 548 -1.34 1.49 4.20
CA VAL A 548 -1.37 2.95 4.21
C VAL A 548 -2.32 3.38 3.11
N SER A 549 -3.19 4.35 3.38
CA SER A 549 -4.06 4.91 2.36
C SER A 549 -3.30 5.90 1.48
N ASP A 550 -3.41 5.76 0.16
CA ASP A 550 -2.65 6.53 -0.84
C ASP A 550 -2.96 8.05 -0.85
N ASN A 551 -3.91 8.54 -0.06
CA ASN A 551 -4.43 9.92 -0.15
C ASN A 551 -4.07 10.82 1.04
N GLY A 552 -3.16 10.42 1.93
CA GLY A 552 -2.65 11.26 3.05
C GLY A 552 -3.71 11.72 4.07
N ASN A 553 -4.95 11.22 3.98
CA ASN A 553 -6.10 11.57 4.80
C ASN A 553 -6.68 10.36 5.57
N ALA A 554 -6.04 9.18 5.52
CA ALA A 554 -6.50 8.00 6.22
C ALA A 554 -5.39 7.26 6.99
N MET A 555 -5.84 6.43 7.93
CA MET A 555 -5.04 5.83 9.01
C MET A 555 -3.99 4.85 8.50
N SER A 556 -2.78 4.95 9.05
CA SER A 556 -1.71 3.95 8.88
C SER A 556 -1.94 2.78 9.83
N ARG A 557 -1.79 1.54 9.32
CA ARG A 557 -2.09 0.32 10.07
C ARG A 557 -1.04 -0.76 9.91
N VAL A 558 -0.85 -1.52 10.99
CA VAL A 558 -0.16 -2.82 10.95
C VAL A 558 -1.15 -3.86 11.47
N THR A 559 -1.50 -4.84 10.64
CA THR A 559 -2.32 -5.98 11.05
C THR A 559 -1.46 -7.22 11.16
N ALA A 560 -1.57 -7.93 12.29
CA ALA A 560 -0.89 -9.18 12.56
C ALA A 560 -1.86 -10.37 12.40
N ILE A 561 -1.41 -11.42 11.72
CA ILE A 561 -2.14 -12.66 11.49
C ILE A 561 -1.32 -13.82 12.07
N ASN A 562 -1.90 -14.61 12.98
CA ASN A 562 -1.28 -15.85 13.44
C ASN A 562 -1.25 -16.87 12.30
N LEU A 563 -0.15 -17.58 12.13
CA LEU A 563 -0.01 -18.67 11.17
C LEU A 563 0.01 -20.07 11.83
N GLN A 564 -0.13 -20.12 13.16
CA GLN A 564 -0.12 -21.34 13.96
C GLN A 564 -1.10 -21.28 15.13
#